data_AF-A0A396QGU1-F1
#
_entry.id   AF-A0A396QGU1-F1
#
_cell.length_a   1.000
_cell.length_b   1.000
_cell.length_c   1.000
_cell.angle_alpha   90.00
_cell.angle_beta   90.00
_cell.angle_gamma   90.00
#
_symmetry.space_group_name_H-M   'P 1'
#
loop_
_entity.id
_entity.type
_entity.pdbx_description
1 polymer ?
#
loop_
_entity_poly.entity_id
_entity_poly.type
_entity_poly.pdbx_seq_one_letter_code
_entity_poly.pdbx_strand_id
1 'polypeptide(L)'
;MKFLNKMERKFGKYAIRNLTKYIILTYIVGYVLLLISSYSSFNVLSWLTMNPGAIMRGQVWRLVTWVLMPPGSLDVFTIIMLICYYQLGSILERTWGAFLYNVYIFFGLIMTVIGAFIMYFAGGALLIEMTGGMLFSTYYVSLSIFLGFAMTFPDQQMLFMFIIPIKIKYLALVDVVYLVYNMIQGGWVSRVMIICSLASTILFFLGTRNYQRFNPKERKRKKDFTKAMGYGQARGGGRVAKHKCAICGRTELDDPNLEFRFCSKCNGNYEYCQNHLFTHEHVK
;
A
#
# COMPACT_ATOMS: atom_id res chain seq x y z
N MET A 1 14.19 -7.81 -6.56
CA MET A 1 14.10 -6.73 -5.53
C MET A 1 14.97 -5.49 -5.77
N LYS A 2 16.17 -5.57 -6.39
CA LYS A 2 16.95 -4.35 -6.72
C LYS A 2 16.27 -3.46 -7.77
N PHE A 3 15.58 -4.07 -8.74
CA PHE A 3 14.87 -3.37 -9.81
C PHE A 3 13.69 -2.51 -9.29
N LEU A 4 12.75 -3.10 -8.54
CA LEU A 4 11.62 -2.37 -7.96
C LEU A 4 12.06 -1.24 -7.02
N ASN A 5 13.05 -1.48 -6.15
CA ASN A 5 13.60 -0.42 -5.29
C ASN A 5 14.28 0.71 -6.09
N LYS A 6 14.95 0.38 -7.21
CA LYS A 6 15.56 1.37 -8.11
C LYS A 6 14.50 2.16 -8.86
N MET A 7 13.42 1.50 -9.29
CA MET A 7 12.26 2.16 -9.90
C MET A 7 11.53 3.05 -8.91
N GLU A 8 11.31 2.60 -7.68
CA GLU A 8 10.69 3.39 -6.61
C GLU A 8 11.48 4.69 -6.36
N ARG A 9 12.82 4.61 -6.30
CA ARG A 9 13.68 5.80 -6.15
C ARG A 9 13.58 6.77 -7.33
N LYS A 10 13.41 6.27 -8.56
CA LYS A 10 13.39 7.10 -9.78
C LYS A 10 11.99 7.65 -10.10
N PHE A 11 10.97 6.82 -9.93
CA PHE A 11 9.59 7.07 -10.37
C PHE A 11 8.60 7.24 -9.22
N GLY A 12 9.01 7.06 -7.96
CA GLY A 12 8.13 7.19 -6.80
C GLY A 12 7.43 8.56 -6.70
N LYS A 13 8.03 9.62 -7.24
CA LYS A 13 7.43 10.97 -7.32
C LYS A 13 6.19 11.05 -8.23
N TYR A 14 6.02 10.13 -9.17
CA TYR A 14 4.88 10.07 -10.08
C TYR A 14 3.77 9.14 -9.59
N ALA A 15 3.94 8.50 -8.43
CA ALA A 15 2.93 7.60 -7.89
C ALA A 15 1.68 8.40 -7.48
N ILE A 16 0.51 7.97 -7.97
CA ILE A 16 -0.76 8.60 -7.63
C ILE A 16 -1.11 8.21 -6.19
N ARG A 17 -1.26 9.22 -5.33
CA ARG A 17 -1.65 9.02 -3.93
C ARG A 17 -3.16 8.90 -3.83
N ASN A 18 -3.63 8.00 -2.97
CA ASN A 18 -5.04 7.64 -2.82
C ASN A 18 -5.63 7.02 -4.10
N LEU A 19 -4.88 6.12 -4.75
CA LEU A 19 -5.27 5.52 -6.02
C LEU A 19 -6.63 4.80 -5.92
N THR A 20 -6.89 4.10 -4.80
CA THR A 20 -8.17 3.42 -4.56
C THR A 20 -9.37 4.38 -4.61
N LYS A 21 -9.20 5.65 -4.17
CA LYS A 21 -10.28 6.65 -4.25
C LYS A 21 -10.67 6.94 -5.68
N TYR A 22 -9.67 7.13 -6.55
CA TYR A 22 -9.91 7.39 -7.96
C TYR A 22 -10.55 6.20 -8.66
N ILE A 23 -10.14 4.97 -8.33
CA ILE A 23 -10.77 3.74 -8.84
C ILE A 23 -12.25 3.67 -8.44
N ILE A 24 -12.57 3.98 -7.19
CA ILE A 24 -13.96 3.94 -6.73
C ILE A 24 -14.78 5.07 -7.36
N LEU A 25 -14.19 6.26 -7.52
CA LEU A 25 -14.82 7.34 -8.26
C LEU A 25 -15.14 6.92 -9.70
N THR A 26 -14.22 6.22 -10.39
CA THR A 26 -14.49 5.69 -11.73
C THR A 26 -15.66 4.71 -11.74
N TYR A 27 -15.82 3.89 -10.69
CA TYR A 27 -16.96 2.97 -10.58
C TYR A 27 -18.28 3.71 -10.32
N ILE A 28 -18.27 4.74 -9.47
CA ILE A 28 -19.44 5.60 -9.23
C ILE A 28 -19.89 6.25 -10.54
N VAL A 29 -18.95 6.80 -11.32
CA VAL A 29 -19.25 7.35 -12.65
C VAL A 29 -19.80 6.28 -13.57
N GLY A 30 -19.21 5.09 -13.60
CA GLY A 30 -19.71 3.93 -14.35
C GLY A 30 -21.15 3.56 -14.03
N TYR A 31 -21.49 3.55 -12.74
CA TYR A 31 -22.85 3.28 -12.28
C TYR A 31 -23.84 4.38 -12.66
N VAL A 32 -23.45 5.65 -12.59
CA VAL A 32 -24.28 6.76 -13.10
C VAL A 32 -24.52 6.61 -14.60
N LEU A 33 -23.50 6.26 -15.39
CA LEU A 33 -23.64 6.00 -16.82
C LEU A 33 -24.53 4.79 -17.11
N LEU A 34 -24.48 3.76 -16.27
CA LEU A 34 -25.36 2.60 -16.36
C LEU A 34 -26.81 2.99 -16.12
N LEU A 35 -27.09 3.79 -15.10
CA LEU A 35 -28.44 4.32 -14.85
C LEU A 35 -28.93 5.16 -16.04
N ILE A 36 -28.11 6.10 -16.53
CA ILE A 36 -28.46 6.91 -17.71
C ILE A 36 -28.77 6.03 -18.92
N SER A 37 -27.96 4.99 -19.17
CA SER A 37 -28.18 4.06 -20.29
C SER A 37 -29.43 3.20 -20.12
N SER A 38 -29.90 2.98 -18.89
CA SER A 38 -31.16 2.28 -18.61
C SER A 38 -32.39 3.18 -18.80
N TYR A 39 -32.27 4.48 -18.51
CA TYR A 39 -33.36 5.46 -18.63
C TYR A 39 -33.41 6.17 -19.99
N SER A 40 -32.34 6.10 -20.78
CA SER A 40 -32.25 6.68 -22.13
C SER A 40 -32.03 5.59 -23.17
N SER A 41 -32.48 5.80 -24.41
CA SER A 41 -32.23 4.85 -25.50
C SER A 41 -30.76 4.78 -25.96
N PHE A 42 -29.86 5.54 -25.32
CA PHE A 42 -28.46 5.65 -25.71
C PHE A 42 -27.57 4.79 -24.79
N ASN A 43 -27.06 3.68 -25.33
CA ASN A 43 -26.23 2.75 -24.58
C ASN A 43 -24.76 3.19 -24.57
N VAL A 44 -24.43 4.16 -23.70
CA VAL A 44 -23.06 4.70 -23.55
C VAL A 44 -22.07 3.60 -23.13
N LEU A 45 -22.50 2.67 -22.27
CA LEU A 45 -21.62 1.61 -21.74
C LEU A 45 -21.04 0.74 -22.85
N SER A 46 -21.84 0.41 -23.87
CA SER A 46 -21.39 -0.41 -25.01
C SER A 46 -20.22 0.21 -25.79
N TRP A 47 -20.02 1.53 -25.69
CA TRP A 47 -18.91 2.27 -26.30
C TRP A 47 -17.66 2.32 -25.40
N LEU A 48 -17.83 2.06 -24.11
CA LEU A 48 -16.78 2.13 -23.08
C LEU A 48 -16.21 0.76 -22.72
N THR A 49 -16.96 -0.33 -22.95
CA THR A 49 -16.52 -1.71 -22.70
C THR A 49 -15.23 -2.06 -23.44
N MET A 50 -14.42 -2.94 -22.86
CA MET A 50 -13.22 -3.43 -23.53
C MET A 50 -13.60 -4.44 -24.61
N ASN A 51 -13.49 -4.04 -25.87
CA ASN A 51 -13.71 -4.90 -27.02
C ASN A 51 -12.50 -4.85 -27.96
N PRO A 52 -11.58 -5.83 -27.90
CA PRO A 52 -10.42 -5.93 -28.77
C PRO A 52 -10.72 -5.77 -30.26
N GLY A 53 -11.81 -6.36 -30.77
CA GLY A 53 -12.20 -6.24 -32.18
C GLY A 53 -12.63 -4.82 -32.58
N ALA A 54 -13.23 -4.06 -31.66
CA ALA A 54 -13.52 -2.64 -31.88
C ALA A 54 -12.26 -1.77 -31.76
N ILE A 55 -11.34 -2.13 -30.85
CA ILE A 55 -10.05 -1.44 -30.70
C ILE A 55 -9.21 -1.56 -31.98
N MET A 56 -9.16 -2.75 -32.57
CA MET A 56 -8.47 -2.99 -33.85
C MET A 56 -9.08 -2.21 -35.02
N ARG A 57 -10.37 -1.85 -34.92
CA ARG A 57 -11.08 -0.98 -35.88
C ARG A 57 -10.92 0.52 -35.59
N GLY A 58 -10.04 0.91 -34.67
CA GLY A 58 -9.71 2.31 -34.38
C GLY A 58 -10.30 2.87 -33.08
N GLN A 59 -11.08 2.10 -32.32
CA GLN A 59 -11.67 2.56 -31.04
C GLN A 59 -10.69 2.45 -29.87
N VAL A 60 -9.56 3.15 -29.96
CA VAL A 60 -8.42 3.02 -29.02
C VAL A 60 -8.74 3.49 -27.59
N TRP A 61 -9.74 4.36 -27.40
CA TRP A 61 -10.15 4.83 -26.07
C TRP A 61 -10.64 3.69 -25.16
N ARG A 62 -11.14 2.59 -25.75
CA ARG A 62 -11.59 1.38 -25.02
C ARG A 62 -10.51 0.71 -24.20
N LEU A 63 -9.22 0.99 -24.45
CA LEU A 63 -8.11 0.53 -23.63
C LEU A 63 -8.09 1.16 -22.22
N VAL A 64 -8.73 2.32 -22.06
CA VAL A 64 -8.76 3.07 -20.80
C VAL A 64 -10.18 3.18 -20.26
N THR A 65 -11.18 3.41 -21.11
CA THR A 65 -12.56 3.64 -20.67
C THR A 65 -13.19 2.44 -19.97
N TRP A 66 -12.72 1.23 -20.23
CA TRP A 66 -13.25 0.03 -19.58
C TRP A 66 -13.03 0.02 -18.06
N VAL A 67 -12.09 0.81 -17.54
CA VAL A 67 -11.88 0.99 -16.09
C VAL A 67 -13.08 1.66 -15.42
N LEU A 68 -13.91 2.38 -16.18
CA LEU A 68 -15.17 2.93 -15.71
C LEU A 68 -16.25 1.85 -15.57
N MET A 69 -16.08 0.65 -16.15
CA MET A 69 -17.09 -0.39 -16.07
C MET A 69 -17.22 -0.87 -14.63
N PRO A 70 -18.44 -0.83 -14.05
CA PRO A 70 -18.64 -1.28 -12.68
C PRO A 70 -18.36 -2.80 -12.52
N PRO A 71 -17.94 -3.25 -11.33
CA PRO A 71 -17.59 -4.65 -11.09
C PRO A 71 -18.78 -5.61 -11.06
N GLY A 72 -20.01 -5.10 -10.96
CA GLY A 72 -21.24 -5.90 -10.89
C GLY A 72 -22.51 -5.02 -10.92
N SER A 73 -23.66 -5.59 -10.61
CA SER A 73 -24.95 -4.89 -10.50
C SER A 73 -24.98 -3.85 -9.36
N LEU A 74 -25.89 -2.89 -9.47
CA LEU A 74 -26.18 -1.90 -8.42
C LEU A 74 -27.08 -2.51 -7.35
N ASP A 75 -26.46 -3.10 -6.33
CA ASP A 75 -27.16 -3.64 -5.17
C ASP A 75 -26.59 -3.06 -3.88
N VAL A 76 -27.36 -3.14 -2.79
CA VAL A 76 -26.91 -2.70 -1.45
C VAL A 76 -25.59 -3.38 -1.07
N PHE A 77 -25.43 -4.66 -1.42
CA PHE A 77 -24.20 -5.41 -1.22
C PHE A 77 -23.00 -4.85 -1.99
N THR A 78 -23.22 -4.36 -3.21
CA THR A 78 -22.19 -3.73 -4.01
C THR A 78 -21.68 -2.46 -3.34
N ILE A 79 -22.57 -1.63 -2.79
CA ILE A 79 -22.18 -0.41 -2.07
C ILE A 79 -21.34 -0.75 -0.85
N ILE A 80 -21.77 -1.73 -0.05
CA ILE A 80 -21.03 -2.22 1.11
C ILE A 80 -19.65 -2.73 0.68
N MET A 81 -19.60 -3.53 -0.39
CA MET A 81 -18.37 -4.08 -0.95
C MET A 81 -17.42 -2.98 -1.43
N LEU A 82 -17.91 -1.94 -2.10
CA LEU A 82 -17.09 -0.80 -2.55
C LEU A 82 -16.48 -0.04 -1.37
N ILE A 83 -17.25 0.16 -0.31
CA ILE A 83 -16.76 0.76 0.93
C ILE A 83 -15.68 -0.13 1.56
N CYS A 84 -15.89 -1.46 1.59
CA CYS A 84 -14.88 -2.39 2.07
C CYS A 84 -13.60 -2.31 1.22
N TYR A 85 -13.69 -2.33 -0.10
CA TYR A 85 -12.52 -2.20 -0.97
C TYR A 85 -11.83 -0.85 -0.85
N TYR A 86 -12.55 0.23 -0.61
CA TYR A 86 -11.95 1.52 -0.29
C TYR A 86 -11.05 1.42 0.95
N GLN A 87 -11.57 0.82 2.02
CA GLN A 87 -10.85 0.67 3.28
C GLN A 87 -9.64 -0.26 3.12
N LEU A 88 -9.83 -1.43 2.51
CA LEU A 88 -8.77 -2.41 2.29
C LEU A 88 -7.67 -1.83 1.39
N GLY A 89 -8.04 -1.22 0.26
CA GLY A 89 -7.09 -0.59 -0.66
C GLY A 89 -6.33 0.57 -0.02
N SER A 90 -7.00 1.41 0.78
CA SER A 90 -6.35 2.51 1.51
C SER A 90 -5.34 2.01 2.55
N ILE A 91 -5.64 0.93 3.26
CA ILE A 91 -4.71 0.31 4.21
C ILE A 91 -3.53 -0.32 3.44
N LEU A 92 -3.80 -0.98 2.32
CA LEU A 92 -2.77 -1.60 1.48
C LEU A 92 -1.82 -0.54 0.89
N GLU A 93 -2.34 0.57 0.38
CA GLU A 93 -1.54 1.67 -0.15
C GLU A 93 -0.63 2.29 0.93
N ARG A 94 -1.15 2.48 2.16
CA ARG A 94 -0.35 3.00 3.29
C ARG A 94 0.74 2.03 3.73
N THR A 95 0.48 0.73 3.64
CA THR A 95 1.40 -0.30 4.14
C THR A 95 2.48 -0.60 3.11
N TRP A 96 2.12 -0.76 1.84
CA TRP A 96 3.07 -1.01 0.75
C TRP A 96 3.78 0.25 0.27
N GLY A 97 3.14 1.41 0.40
CA GLY A 97 3.58 2.68 -0.18
C GLY A 97 2.93 2.93 -1.54
N ALA A 98 2.72 4.21 -1.86
CA ALA A 98 1.97 4.62 -3.06
C ALA A 98 2.55 4.02 -4.35
N PHE A 99 3.88 4.03 -4.54
CA PHE A 99 4.51 3.53 -5.76
C PHE A 99 4.24 2.03 -6.00
N LEU A 100 4.48 1.18 -5.00
CA LEU A 100 4.28 -0.26 -5.15
C LEU A 100 2.81 -0.61 -5.36
N TYR A 101 1.90 0.09 -4.67
CA TYR A 101 0.46 -0.08 -4.87
C TYR A 101 0.02 0.36 -6.28
N ASN A 102 0.57 1.45 -6.81
CA ASN A 102 0.32 1.87 -8.20
C ASN A 102 0.79 0.81 -9.19
N VAL A 103 2.03 0.32 -9.05
CA VAL A 103 2.57 -0.74 -9.92
C VAL A 103 1.67 -1.99 -9.85
N TYR A 104 1.25 -2.38 -8.65
CA TYR A 104 0.37 -3.53 -8.45
C TYR A 104 -0.95 -3.41 -9.23
N ILE A 105 -1.66 -2.29 -9.06
CA ILE A 105 -2.94 -2.05 -9.73
C ILE A 105 -2.77 -1.90 -11.24
N PHE A 106 -1.86 -1.03 -11.70
CA PHE A 106 -1.68 -0.79 -13.14
C PHE A 106 -1.21 -2.04 -13.86
N PHE A 107 -0.35 -2.83 -13.23
CA PHE A 107 0.05 -4.11 -13.79
C PHE A 107 -1.13 -5.08 -13.91
N GLY A 108 -2.04 -5.10 -12.93
CA GLY A 108 -3.29 -5.85 -13.04
C GLY A 108 -4.16 -5.39 -14.21
N LEU A 109 -4.38 -4.08 -14.34
CA LEU A 109 -5.13 -3.49 -15.46
C LEU A 109 -4.52 -3.85 -16.82
N ILE A 110 -3.20 -3.71 -16.96
CA ILE A 110 -2.48 -4.06 -18.18
C ILE A 110 -2.59 -5.55 -18.49
N MET A 111 -2.47 -6.41 -17.48
CA MET A 111 -2.61 -7.86 -17.67
C MET A 111 -4.03 -8.26 -18.08
N THR A 112 -5.07 -7.59 -17.57
CA THR A 112 -6.45 -7.79 -18.04
C THR A 112 -6.60 -7.37 -19.50
N VAL A 113 -6.01 -6.25 -19.92
CA VAL A 113 -6.00 -5.83 -21.33
C VAL A 113 -5.28 -6.85 -22.20
N ILE A 114 -4.08 -7.30 -21.81
CA ILE A 114 -3.33 -8.33 -22.53
C ILE A 114 -4.14 -9.63 -22.63
N GLY A 115 -4.77 -10.05 -21.52
CA GLY A 115 -5.65 -11.21 -21.49
C GLY A 115 -6.81 -11.09 -22.48
N ALA A 116 -7.38 -9.90 -22.63
CA ALA A 116 -8.44 -9.65 -23.62
C ALA A 116 -7.97 -9.84 -25.05
N PHE A 117 -6.77 -9.34 -25.40
CA PHE A 117 -6.20 -9.53 -26.73
C PHE A 117 -5.80 -10.98 -26.99
N ILE A 118 -5.19 -11.66 -26.00
CA ILE A 118 -4.89 -13.09 -26.10
C ILE A 118 -6.18 -13.87 -26.38
N MET A 119 -7.25 -13.54 -25.65
CA MET A 119 -8.55 -14.15 -25.86
C MET A 119 -9.14 -13.89 -27.24
N TYR A 120 -9.03 -12.67 -27.73
CA TYR A 120 -9.50 -12.30 -29.06
C TYR A 120 -8.79 -13.12 -30.16
N PHE A 121 -7.46 -13.23 -30.11
CA PHE A 121 -6.68 -13.96 -31.11
C PHE A 121 -6.73 -15.48 -30.95
N ALA A 122 -6.94 -16.00 -29.73
CA ALA A 122 -6.99 -17.44 -29.45
C ALA A 122 -8.38 -18.09 -29.69
N GLY A 123 -9.20 -17.50 -30.56
CA GLY A 123 -10.51 -18.05 -30.95
C GLY A 123 -11.70 -17.57 -30.11
N GLY A 124 -11.51 -16.62 -29.18
CA GLY A 124 -12.59 -16.01 -28.39
C GLY A 124 -13.28 -14.81 -29.06
N ALA A 125 -12.87 -14.43 -30.27
CA ALA A 125 -13.38 -13.25 -30.98
C ALA A 125 -14.91 -13.22 -31.09
N LEU A 126 -15.53 -14.33 -31.51
CA LEU A 126 -16.99 -14.42 -31.66
C LEU A 126 -17.72 -14.18 -30.34
N LEU A 127 -17.24 -14.76 -29.24
CA LEU A 127 -17.83 -14.62 -27.91
C LEU A 127 -17.69 -13.17 -27.41
N ILE A 128 -16.53 -12.54 -27.63
CA ILE A 128 -16.29 -11.13 -27.30
C ILE A 128 -17.19 -10.18 -28.09
N GLU A 129 -17.40 -10.46 -29.39
CA GLU A 129 -18.28 -9.66 -30.24
C GLU A 129 -19.75 -9.83 -29.86
N MET A 130 -20.22 -11.06 -29.62
CA MET A 130 -21.59 -11.33 -29.16
C MET A 130 -21.91 -10.67 -27.82
N THR A 131 -20.91 -10.59 -26.92
CA THR A 131 -21.08 -10.00 -25.58
C THR A 131 -20.73 -8.51 -25.54
N GLY A 132 -20.32 -7.90 -26.67
CA GLY A 132 -19.93 -6.50 -26.74
C GLY A 132 -18.78 -6.13 -25.79
N GLY A 133 -17.94 -7.08 -25.38
CA GLY A 133 -16.88 -6.85 -24.40
C GLY A 133 -17.33 -6.75 -22.94
N MET A 134 -18.58 -7.08 -22.60
CA MET A 134 -19.08 -7.08 -21.21
C MET A 134 -18.45 -8.16 -20.32
N LEU A 135 -17.71 -9.10 -20.91
CA LEU A 135 -16.94 -10.12 -20.18
C LEU A 135 -15.81 -9.52 -19.34
N PHE A 136 -15.32 -8.35 -19.74
CA PHE A 136 -14.21 -7.68 -19.08
C PHE A 136 -14.76 -6.65 -18.11
N SER A 137 -14.69 -6.96 -16.82
CA SER A 137 -15.11 -6.05 -15.75
C SER A 137 -13.96 -5.77 -14.77
N THR A 138 -14.16 -4.74 -13.99
CA THR A 138 -13.25 -4.35 -12.90
C THR A 138 -13.40 -5.23 -11.65
N TYR A 139 -14.25 -6.27 -11.73
CA TYR A 139 -14.42 -7.28 -10.69
C TYR A 139 -13.07 -7.87 -10.28
N TYR A 140 -12.28 -8.34 -11.25
CA TYR A 140 -11.01 -9.01 -10.93
C TYR A 140 -9.95 -8.04 -10.40
N VAL A 141 -9.99 -6.76 -10.79
CA VAL A 141 -9.14 -5.71 -10.21
C VAL A 141 -9.49 -5.55 -8.73
N SER A 142 -10.77 -5.53 -8.41
CA SER A 142 -11.27 -5.40 -7.04
C SER A 142 -10.95 -6.65 -6.20
N LEU A 143 -11.09 -7.84 -6.79
CA LEU A 143 -10.66 -9.11 -6.20
C LEU A 143 -9.15 -9.16 -5.95
N SER A 144 -8.35 -8.58 -6.84
CA SER A 144 -6.89 -8.50 -6.65
C SER A 144 -6.56 -7.69 -5.38
N ILE A 145 -7.22 -6.56 -5.15
CA ILE A 145 -7.04 -5.76 -3.91
C ILE A 145 -7.34 -6.61 -2.68
N PHE A 146 -8.44 -7.38 -2.71
CA PHE A 146 -8.81 -8.26 -1.61
C PHE A 146 -7.75 -9.33 -1.34
N LEU A 147 -7.29 -10.04 -2.37
CA LEU A 147 -6.25 -11.05 -2.26
C LEU A 147 -4.92 -10.45 -1.79
N GLY A 148 -4.53 -9.28 -2.31
CA GLY A 148 -3.36 -8.53 -1.88
C GLY A 148 -3.41 -8.18 -0.39
N PHE A 149 -4.59 -7.78 0.09
CA PHE A 149 -4.83 -7.53 1.51
C PHE A 149 -4.74 -8.82 2.33
N ALA A 150 -5.39 -9.90 1.89
CA ALA A 150 -5.40 -11.19 2.57
C ALA A 150 -3.99 -11.77 2.74
N MET A 151 -3.12 -11.60 1.74
CA MET A 151 -1.72 -12.03 1.81
C MET A 151 -0.90 -11.18 2.79
N THR A 152 -1.19 -9.88 2.91
CA THR A 152 -0.47 -8.97 3.81
C THR A 152 -0.95 -9.10 5.25
N PHE A 153 -2.25 -9.34 5.45
CA PHE A 153 -2.95 -9.30 6.73
C PHE A 153 -3.85 -10.53 6.94
N PRO A 154 -3.31 -11.76 6.93
CA PRO A 154 -4.13 -12.98 6.93
C PRO A 154 -4.94 -13.19 8.21
N ASP A 155 -4.45 -12.71 9.36
CA ASP A 155 -5.11 -12.87 10.65
C ASP A 155 -6.02 -11.70 11.05
N GLN A 156 -6.13 -10.66 10.22
CA GLN A 156 -7.12 -9.60 10.45
C GLN A 156 -8.53 -10.16 10.28
N GLN A 157 -9.44 -9.72 11.12
CA GLN A 157 -10.84 -10.13 11.10
C GLN A 157 -11.67 -9.11 10.33
N MET A 158 -12.57 -9.62 9.50
CA MET A 158 -13.60 -8.85 8.83
C MET A 158 -14.96 -9.41 9.27
N LEU A 159 -15.90 -8.52 9.59
CA LEU A 159 -17.26 -8.91 9.92
C LEU A 159 -18.00 -9.33 8.65
N PHE A 160 -18.23 -10.62 8.49
CA PHE A 160 -19.08 -11.16 7.44
C PHE A 160 -20.53 -10.76 7.73
N MET A 161 -21.15 -10.08 6.78
CA MET A 161 -22.52 -9.54 6.89
C MET A 161 -22.74 -8.69 8.15
N PHE A 162 -21.70 -8.02 8.67
CA PHE A 162 -21.75 -7.28 9.94
C PHE A 162 -22.07 -8.11 11.20
N ILE A 163 -22.12 -9.45 11.10
CA ILE A 163 -22.49 -10.33 12.22
C ILE A 163 -21.29 -11.17 12.68
N ILE A 164 -20.63 -11.89 11.75
CA ILE A 164 -19.67 -12.93 12.13
C ILE A 164 -18.24 -12.46 11.85
N PRO A 165 -17.36 -12.30 12.86
CA PRO A 165 -15.96 -11.97 12.63
C PRO A 165 -15.20 -13.18 12.06
N ILE A 166 -14.84 -13.12 10.77
CA ILE A 166 -14.09 -14.17 10.09
C ILE A 166 -12.69 -13.64 9.74
N LYS A 167 -11.66 -14.45 9.95
CA LYS A 167 -10.30 -14.10 9.51
C LYS A 167 -10.23 -14.06 7.98
N ILE A 168 -9.61 -13.02 7.45
CA ILE A 168 -9.58 -12.76 5.99
C ILE A 168 -8.94 -13.91 5.20
N LYS A 169 -7.98 -14.64 5.79
CA LYS A 169 -7.40 -15.82 5.14
C LYS A 169 -8.42 -16.90 4.76
N TYR A 170 -9.50 -17.06 5.53
CA TYR A 170 -10.55 -18.03 5.20
C TYR A 170 -11.43 -17.54 4.07
N LEU A 171 -11.77 -16.25 4.06
CA LEU A 171 -12.54 -15.64 2.96
C LEU A 171 -11.75 -15.69 1.65
N ALA A 172 -10.45 -15.38 1.69
CA ALA A 172 -9.58 -15.50 0.52
C ALA A 172 -9.43 -16.94 0.04
N LEU A 173 -9.42 -17.93 0.96
CA LEU A 173 -9.40 -19.34 0.58
C LEU A 173 -10.68 -19.72 -0.18
N VAL A 174 -11.85 -19.28 0.29
CA VAL A 174 -13.13 -19.51 -0.39
C VAL A 174 -13.10 -18.91 -1.79
N ASP A 175 -12.64 -17.67 -1.95
CA ASP A 175 -12.53 -17.02 -3.25
C ASP A 175 -11.59 -17.79 -4.20
N VAL A 176 -10.42 -18.22 -3.71
CA VAL A 176 -9.47 -19.00 -4.52
C VAL A 176 -10.07 -20.34 -4.94
N VAL A 177 -10.75 -21.05 -4.03
CA VAL A 177 -11.42 -22.32 -4.35
C VAL A 177 -12.53 -22.09 -5.39
N TYR A 178 -13.31 -21.02 -5.25
CA TYR A 178 -14.34 -20.66 -6.21
C TYR A 178 -13.76 -20.32 -7.59
N LEU A 179 -12.63 -19.61 -7.66
CA LEU A 179 -11.93 -19.33 -8.91
C LEU A 179 -11.41 -20.63 -9.56
N VAL A 180 -10.82 -21.54 -8.78
CA VAL A 180 -10.35 -22.84 -9.28
C VAL A 180 -11.51 -23.67 -9.81
N TYR A 181 -12.65 -23.69 -9.10
CA TYR A 181 -13.86 -24.35 -9.58
C TYR A 181 -14.32 -23.77 -10.93
N ASN A 182 -14.34 -22.45 -11.08
CA ASN A 182 -14.67 -21.78 -12.35
C ASN A 182 -13.64 -22.06 -13.47
N MET A 183 -12.37 -22.28 -13.12
CA MET A 183 -11.36 -22.70 -14.10
C MET A 183 -11.56 -24.14 -14.57
N ILE A 184 -12.02 -25.04 -13.70
CA ILE A 184 -12.27 -26.45 -14.04
C ILE A 184 -13.53 -26.57 -14.90
N GLN A 185 -14.63 -25.97 -14.45
CA GLN A 185 -15.93 -26.00 -15.14
C GLN A 185 -15.94 -25.14 -16.41
N GLY A 186 -15.23 -24.02 -16.38
CA GLY A 186 -15.21 -23.09 -17.50
C GLY A 186 -14.23 -23.51 -18.60
N GLY A 187 -14.52 -23.01 -19.82
CA GLY A 187 -13.68 -23.24 -20.99
C GLY A 187 -12.35 -22.47 -20.95
N TRP A 188 -11.59 -22.55 -22.05
CA TRP A 188 -10.33 -21.82 -22.21
C TRP A 188 -10.45 -20.31 -21.91
N VAL A 189 -11.60 -19.73 -22.27
CA VAL A 189 -11.92 -18.31 -22.05
C VAL A 189 -11.86 -17.90 -20.58
N SER A 190 -12.54 -18.63 -19.70
CA SER A 190 -12.57 -18.29 -18.28
C SER A 190 -11.19 -18.48 -17.63
N ARG A 191 -10.44 -19.49 -18.06
CA ARG A 191 -9.09 -19.79 -17.55
C ARG A 191 -8.12 -18.64 -17.83
N VAL A 192 -8.05 -18.17 -19.06
CA VAL A 192 -7.18 -17.05 -19.44
C VAL A 192 -7.57 -15.78 -18.68
N MET A 193 -8.87 -15.49 -18.57
CA MET A 193 -9.39 -14.33 -17.84
C MET A 193 -8.99 -14.32 -16.36
N ILE A 194 -9.19 -15.46 -15.69
CA ILE A 194 -8.83 -15.61 -14.27
C ILE A 194 -7.31 -15.52 -14.09
N ILE A 195 -6.52 -16.21 -14.92
CA ILE A 195 -5.06 -16.21 -14.83
C ILE A 195 -4.49 -14.81 -15.08
N CYS A 196 -4.90 -14.15 -16.16
CA CYS A 196 -4.42 -12.80 -16.51
C CYS A 196 -4.80 -11.79 -15.43
N SER A 197 -6.00 -11.87 -14.88
CA SER A 197 -6.44 -10.89 -13.87
C SER A 197 -5.82 -11.14 -12.50
N LEU A 198 -5.45 -12.38 -12.19
CA LEU A 198 -4.68 -12.73 -11.00
C LEU A 198 -3.16 -12.63 -11.20
N ALA A 199 -2.67 -12.38 -12.42
CA ALA A 199 -1.25 -12.34 -12.72
C ALA A 199 -0.52 -11.28 -11.89
N SER A 200 -1.16 -10.13 -11.61
CA SER A 200 -0.62 -9.12 -10.71
C SER A 200 -0.42 -9.66 -9.30
N THR A 201 -1.44 -10.31 -8.75
CA THR A 201 -1.43 -10.96 -7.43
C THR A 201 -0.37 -12.06 -7.36
N ILE A 202 -0.30 -12.93 -8.37
CA ILE A 202 0.65 -14.04 -8.44
C ILE A 202 2.09 -13.51 -8.53
N LEU A 203 2.35 -12.54 -9.42
CA LEU A 203 3.69 -12.00 -9.62
C LEU A 203 4.16 -11.16 -8.43
N PHE A 204 3.26 -10.39 -7.80
CA PHE A 204 3.60 -9.74 -6.54
C PHE A 204 3.85 -10.78 -5.45
N PHE A 205 3.01 -11.81 -5.30
CA PHE A 205 3.20 -12.86 -4.29
C PHE A 205 4.54 -13.58 -4.44
N LEU A 206 4.89 -14.00 -5.65
CA LEU A 206 6.16 -14.65 -5.95
C LEU A 206 7.35 -13.69 -5.82
N GLY A 207 7.18 -12.44 -6.27
CA GLY A 207 8.22 -11.40 -6.24
C GLY A 207 8.46 -10.79 -4.86
N THR A 208 7.49 -10.84 -3.95
CA THR A 208 7.56 -10.29 -2.58
C THR A 208 7.53 -11.36 -1.49
N ARG A 209 7.86 -12.62 -1.81
CA ARG A 209 8.00 -13.76 -0.88
C ARG A 209 8.77 -13.46 0.42
N ASN A 210 9.55 -12.39 0.46
CA ASN A 210 10.12 -11.80 1.67
C ASN A 210 9.24 -10.67 2.26
N TYR A 211 8.02 -11.01 2.69
CA TYR A 211 7.03 -10.08 3.28
C TYR A 211 7.44 -9.45 4.62
N GLN A 212 8.59 -9.85 5.20
CA GLN A 212 9.12 -9.29 6.45
C GLN A 212 9.14 -7.74 6.42
N ARG A 213 9.48 -7.13 5.28
CA ARG A 213 9.52 -5.65 5.11
C ARG A 213 8.16 -4.94 5.27
N PHE A 214 7.05 -5.65 5.06
CA PHE A 214 5.69 -5.10 5.15
C PHE A 214 4.96 -5.48 6.44
N ASN A 215 5.61 -6.26 7.32
CA ASN A 215 5.04 -6.62 8.60
C ASN A 215 4.88 -5.35 9.47
N PRO A 216 3.66 -4.96 9.86
CA PRO A 216 3.42 -3.76 10.67
C PRO A 216 4.17 -3.82 12.01
N LYS A 217 4.38 -5.02 12.57
CA LYS A 217 5.14 -5.21 13.82
C LYS A 217 6.61 -4.83 13.67
N GLU A 218 7.24 -5.15 12.55
CA GLU A 218 8.65 -4.79 12.30
C GLU A 218 8.82 -3.31 11.97
N ARG A 219 7.86 -2.69 11.24
CA ARG A 219 7.89 -1.24 11.02
C ARG A 219 7.72 -0.45 12.31
N LYS A 220 6.82 -0.89 13.21
CA LYS A 220 6.68 -0.30 14.54
C LYS A 220 7.98 -0.48 15.33
N ARG A 221 8.53 -1.70 15.40
CA ARG A 221 9.82 -1.98 16.05
C ARG A 221 10.95 -1.13 15.50
N LYS A 222 11.03 -0.95 14.18
CA LYS A 222 12.05 -0.11 13.54
C LYS A 222 11.84 1.38 13.84
N LYS A 223 10.60 1.87 13.87
CA LYS A 223 10.28 3.25 14.25
C LYS A 223 10.60 3.51 15.72
N ASP A 224 10.25 2.57 16.60
CA ASP A 224 10.53 2.62 18.03
C ASP A 224 12.04 2.56 18.28
N PHE A 225 12.77 1.70 17.56
CA PHE A 225 14.23 1.61 17.59
C PHE A 225 14.89 2.89 17.05
N THR A 226 14.41 3.44 15.94
CA THR A 226 14.93 4.70 15.37
C THR A 226 14.63 5.88 16.31
N LYS A 227 13.47 5.89 16.97
CA LYS A 227 13.11 6.90 17.96
C LYS A 227 14.00 6.76 19.20
N ALA A 228 14.23 5.55 19.69
CA ALA A 228 15.15 5.26 20.80
C ALA A 228 16.61 5.66 20.48
N MET A 229 17.08 5.39 19.26
CA MET A 229 18.40 5.84 18.81
C MET A 229 18.47 7.36 18.60
N GLY A 230 17.38 7.98 18.10
CA GLY A 230 17.28 9.44 17.94
C GLY A 230 17.28 10.19 19.27
N TYR A 231 16.75 9.60 20.35
CA TYR A 231 16.90 10.13 21.71
C TYR A 231 18.36 10.12 22.20
N GLY A 232 19.21 9.23 21.68
CA GLY A 232 20.65 9.22 21.95
C GLY A 232 21.43 10.32 21.22
N GLN A 233 21.02 10.71 20.01
CA GLN A 233 21.69 11.77 19.23
C GLN A 233 21.14 13.18 19.48
N ALA A 234 19.87 13.34 19.87
CA ALA A 234 19.29 14.66 20.15
C ALA A 234 19.85 15.33 21.44
N ARG A 235 20.62 14.60 22.25
CA ARG A 235 21.42 15.14 23.37
C ARG A 235 22.91 15.30 23.04
N GLY A 236 23.31 15.19 21.76
CA GLY A 236 24.69 15.20 21.31
C GLY A 236 25.10 16.40 20.46
N GLY A 237 24.57 17.59 20.73
CA GLY A 237 24.91 18.81 19.96
C GLY A 237 25.31 20.03 20.79
N GLY A 238 25.07 20.03 22.10
CA GLY A 238 25.67 20.97 23.04
C GLY A 238 26.60 20.16 23.93
N ARG A 239 27.88 20.52 24.00
CA ARG A 239 28.79 19.91 24.97
C ARG A 239 28.14 20.06 26.35
N VAL A 240 27.68 18.97 26.95
CA VAL A 240 27.22 19.00 28.34
C VAL A 240 28.48 19.07 29.16
N ALA A 241 28.75 20.22 29.79
CA ALA A 241 29.87 20.38 30.69
C ALA A 241 29.81 19.28 31.77
N LYS A 242 30.81 18.40 31.78
CA LYS A 242 30.95 17.35 32.80
C LYS A 242 31.44 17.93 34.11
N HIS A 243 32.26 18.98 34.03
CA HIS A 243 32.89 19.63 35.17
C HIS A 243 32.41 21.07 35.35
N LYS A 244 32.17 21.46 36.60
CA LYS A 244 31.72 22.81 36.97
C LYS A 244 32.27 23.20 38.33
N CYS A 245 32.93 24.36 38.40
CA CYS A 245 33.44 24.89 39.67
C CYS A 245 32.29 25.37 40.57
N ALA A 246 32.28 24.93 41.83
CA ALA A 246 31.26 25.31 42.82
C ALA A 246 31.28 26.81 43.20
N ILE A 247 32.41 27.49 43.06
CA ILE A 247 32.56 28.92 43.42
C ILE A 247 32.27 29.85 42.25
N CYS A 248 32.98 29.69 41.13
CA CYS A 248 32.88 30.63 40.00
C CYS A 248 32.00 30.15 38.86
N GLY A 249 31.48 28.92 38.92
CA GLY A 249 30.57 28.38 37.92
C GLY A 249 31.20 28.06 36.56
N ARG A 250 32.50 28.31 36.35
CA ARG A 250 33.22 27.97 35.12
C ARG A 250 33.21 26.46 34.88
N THR A 251 33.18 26.09 33.61
CA THR A 251 33.11 24.73 33.11
C THR A 251 34.29 24.42 32.19
N GLU A 252 34.51 23.14 31.89
CA GLU A 252 35.51 22.67 30.90
C GLU A 252 35.28 23.22 29.47
N LEU A 253 34.17 23.91 29.24
CA LEU A 253 33.81 24.52 27.96
C LEU A 253 34.31 25.97 27.85
N ASP A 254 34.58 26.62 28.99
CA ASP A 254 34.95 28.03 29.03
C ASP A 254 36.44 28.23 28.74
N ASP A 255 37.30 27.27 29.10
CA ASP A 255 38.72 27.27 28.78
C ASP A 255 39.27 25.81 28.77
N PRO A 256 39.89 25.33 27.68
CA PRO A 256 40.45 23.98 27.57
C PRO A 256 41.58 23.66 28.56
N ASN A 257 42.21 24.67 29.16
CA ASN A 257 43.35 24.47 30.08
C ASN A 257 42.94 24.42 31.56
N LEU A 258 41.65 24.56 31.87
CA LEU A 258 41.16 24.49 33.26
C LEU A 258 41.06 23.03 33.73
N GLU A 259 41.81 22.68 34.76
CA GLU A 259 41.61 21.43 35.49
C GLU A 259 40.62 21.61 36.66
N PHE A 260 39.76 20.62 36.84
CA PHE A 260 38.81 20.54 37.94
C PHE A 260 39.20 19.39 38.88
N ARG A 261 39.23 19.66 40.18
CA ARG A 261 39.59 18.68 41.22
C ARG A 261 38.63 18.76 42.41
N PHE A 262 38.47 17.65 43.10
CA PHE A 262 37.70 17.58 44.35
C PHE A 262 38.58 17.94 45.54
N CYS A 263 37.99 18.60 46.54
CA CYS A 263 38.63 18.78 47.83
C CYS A 263 38.34 17.58 48.73
N SER A 264 39.38 16.93 49.25
CA SER A 264 39.26 15.79 50.17
C SER A 264 38.70 16.15 51.56
N LYS A 265 38.69 17.43 51.92
CA LYS A 265 38.23 17.94 53.22
C LYS A 265 36.80 18.48 53.21
N CYS A 266 36.20 18.67 52.03
CA CYS A 266 34.82 19.13 51.91
C CYS A 266 33.85 17.96 51.97
N ASN A 267 32.70 18.17 52.61
CA ASN A 267 31.64 17.18 52.66
C ASN A 267 30.75 17.30 51.42
N GLY A 268 30.85 16.34 50.51
CA GLY A 268 30.10 16.29 49.26
C GLY A 268 30.96 16.37 47.99
N ASN A 269 30.33 16.15 46.84
CA ASN A 269 31.00 16.08 45.53
C ASN A 269 31.12 17.47 44.88
N TYR A 270 31.80 18.40 45.55
CA TYR A 270 32.08 19.73 45.00
C TYR A 270 33.41 19.74 44.23
N GLU A 271 33.34 20.10 42.95
CA GLU A 271 34.52 20.31 42.10
C GLU A 271 34.96 21.78 42.13
N TYR A 272 36.26 22.00 42.15
CA TYR A 272 36.89 23.31 42.13
C TYR A 272 37.88 23.40 40.97
N CYS A 273 37.92 24.55 40.28
CA CYS A 273 39.00 24.80 39.31
C CYS A 273 40.32 25.07 40.03
N GLN A 274 41.46 24.96 39.33
CA GLN A 274 42.80 25.19 39.88
C GLN A 274 42.92 26.47 40.72
N ASN A 275 42.27 27.55 40.31
CA ASN A 275 42.30 28.85 41.00
C ASN A 275 41.54 28.87 42.33
N HIS A 276 40.54 28.00 42.51
CA HIS A 276 39.69 27.97 43.70
C HIS A 276 39.93 26.74 44.58
N LEU A 277 40.76 25.79 44.14
CA LEU A 277 41.04 24.57 44.89
C LEU A 277 41.74 24.84 46.24
N PHE A 278 42.53 25.92 46.35
CA PHE A 278 43.27 26.25 47.58
C PHE A 278 42.74 27.47 48.33
N THR A 279 41.75 28.17 47.78
CA THR A 279 41.20 29.41 48.35
C THR A 279 39.72 29.30 48.75
N HIS A 280 39.14 28.11 48.63
CA HIS A 280 37.75 27.88 49.04
C HIS A 280 37.64 27.64 50.55
N GLU A 281 36.53 28.09 51.13
CA GLU A 281 36.16 27.69 52.48
C GLU A 281 35.60 26.26 52.45
N HIS A 282 36.09 25.40 53.34
CA HIS A 282 35.63 24.02 53.40
C HIS A 282 34.19 23.95 53.89
N VAL A 283 33.33 23.39 53.04
CA VAL A 283 31.96 23.04 53.39
C VAL A 283 32.00 21.80 54.29
N LYS A 284 31.55 21.94 55.54
CA LYS A 284 31.49 20.87 56.55
C LYS A 284 30.21 20.05 56.41
#